data_AF-A0A9P4PE29-F1
#
_entry.id   AF-A0A9P4PE29-F1
#
_cell.length_a   1.000
_cell.length_b   1.000
_cell.length_c   1.000
_cell.angle_alpha   90.00
_cell.angle_beta   90.00
_cell.angle_gamma   90.00
#
_symmetry.space_group_name_H-M   'P 1'
#
loop_
_entity.id
_entity.type
_entity.pdbx_description
1 polymer ?
#
loop_
_entity_poly.entity_id
_entity_poly.type
_entity_poly.pdbx_seq_one_letter_code
_entity_poly.pdbx_strand_id
1 'polypeptide(L)'
;LNQIAVPGVYLLIFFLGYPSQILFCYLDPAPLTRNELYISNVVLVLIYITYTKSVFVDPGTIPKSFGQDDKKEHEIGSERRGDGLKRTKWCRKCDAAKPPRAHHCKECKR
;
A
#
# COMPACT_ATOMS: atom_id res chain seq x y z
N LEU A 1 17.85 0.46 -1.70
CA LEU A 1 17.28 -0.90 -1.78
C LEU A 1 15.97 -0.97 -2.59
N ASN A 2 14.98 -0.11 -2.34
CA ASN A 2 13.67 -0.21 -3.01
C ASN A 2 13.72 -0.14 -4.55
N GLN A 3 14.69 0.57 -5.13
CA GLN A 3 14.80 0.68 -6.60
C GLN A 3 15.12 -0.65 -7.30
N ILE A 4 15.79 -1.59 -6.64
CA ILE A 4 16.12 -2.91 -7.21
C ILE A 4 15.05 -3.94 -6.83
N ALA A 5 14.40 -3.76 -5.68
CA ALA A 5 13.36 -4.68 -5.22
C ALA A 5 12.19 -4.77 -6.20
N VAL A 6 11.73 -3.63 -6.74
CA VAL A 6 10.61 -3.58 -7.68
C VAL A 6 10.87 -4.38 -8.97
N PRO A 7 11.92 -4.09 -9.76
CA PRO A 7 12.24 -4.90 -10.94
C PRO A 7 12.56 -6.36 -10.57
N GLY A 8 13.20 -6.60 -9.42
CA GLY A 8 13.47 -7.96 -8.94
C GLY A 8 12.21 -8.79 -8.71
N VAL A 9 11.15 -8.19 -8.15
CA VAL A 9 9.86 -8.89 -7.96
C VAL A 9 9.15 -9.12 -9.29
N TYR A 10 9.19 -8.18 -10.25
CA TYR A 10 8.66 -8.43 -11.59
C TYR A 10 9.36 -9.62 -12.26
N LEU A 11 10.70 -9.70 -12.17
CA LEU A 11 11.46 -10.83 -12.67
C LEU A 11 11.10 -12.13 -11.95
N LEU A 12 10.88 -12.07 -10.62
CA LEU A 12 10.45 -13.22 -9.84
C LEU A 12 9.07 -13.73 -10.27
N ILE A 13 8.10 -12.83 -10.46
CA ILE A 13 6.75 -13.20 -10.93
C ILE A 13 6.84 -13.84 -12.33
N PHE A 14 7.64 -13.27 -13.23
CA PHE A 14 7.88 -13.83 -14.56
C PHE A 14 8.49 -15.24 -14.47
N PHE A 15 9.54 -15.40 -13.67
CA PHE A 15 10.27 -16.65 -13.51
C PHE A 15 9.45 -17.75 -12.84
N LEU A 16 8.60 -17.41 -11.87
CA LEU A 16 7.71 -18.37 -11.24
C LEU A 16 6.48 -18.69 -12.10
N GLY A 17 6.03 -17.75 -12.93
CA GLY A 17 4.86 -17.90 -13.77
C GLY A 17 5.10 -18.71 -15.04
N TYR A 18 5.93 -18.19 -15.96
CA TYR A 18 6.02 -18.75 -17.31
C TYR A 18 6.85 -20.04 -17.39
N PRO A 19 8.05 -20.14 -16.78
CA PRO A 19 8.78 -21.39 -16.71
C PRO A 19 8.00 -22.54 -16.06
N SER A 20 7.22 -22.27 -15.01
CA SER A 20 6.38 -23.31 -14.38
C SER A 20 5.26 -23.76 -15.31
N GLN A 21 4.58 -22.85 -16.00
CA GLN A 21 3.57 -23.19 -17.02
C GLN A 21 4.17 -24.06 -18.13
N ILE A 22 5.34 -23.68 -18.65
CA ILE A 22 6.05 -24.46 -19.67
C ILE A 22 6.35 -25.86 -19.13
N LEU A 23 6.91 -25.97 -17.92
CA LEU A 23 7.21 -27.25 -17.30
C LEU A 23 5.96 -28.14 -17.18
N PHE A 24 4.83 -27.59 -16.72
CA PHE A 24 3.57 -28.32 -16.61
C PHE A 24 2.92 -28.67 -17.96
N CYS A 25 3.24 -27.97 -19.04
CA CYS A 25 2.82 -28.37 -20.38
C CYS A 25 3.60 -29.59 -20.91
N TYR A 26 4.81 -29.85 -20.42
CA TYR A 26 5.67 -30.96 -20.85
C TYR A 26 5.78 -32.10 -19.82
N LEU A 27 5.00 -32.04 -18.73
CA LEU A 27 5.03 -33.06 -17.68
C LEU A 27 4.00 -34.17 -17.97
N ASP A 28 4.47 -35.40 -18.14
CA ASP A 28 3.62 -36.60 -18.24
C ASP A 28 3.17 -37.08 -16.83
N PRO A 29 1.98 -37.68 -16.67
CA PRO A 29 0.99 -38.07 -17.69
C PRO A 29 -0.14 -37.05 -17.94
N ALA A 30 -0.15 -35.91 -17.24
CA ALA A 30 -1.25 -34.95 -17.26
C ALA A 30 -0.74 -33.53 -17.54
N PRO A 31 -0.59 -33.15 -18.82
CA PRO A 31 -0.20 -31.80 -19.17
C PRO A 31 -1.30 -30.80 -18.84
N LEU A 32 -0.90 -29.55 -18.60
CA LEU A 32 -1.82 -28.46 -18.28
C LEU A 32 -2.88 -28.28 -19.37
N THR A 33 -4.16 -28.30 -18.99
CA THR A 33 -5.26 -28.12 -19.94
C THR A 33 -5.36 -26.66 -20.41
N ARG A 34 -6.01 -26.43 -21.56
CA ARG A 34 -6.19 -25.05 -22.08
C ARG A 34 -6.91 -24.14 -21.07
N ASN A 35 -7.90 -24.68 -20.36
CA ASN A 35 -8.67 -23.92 -19.38
C ASN A 35 -7.81 -23.51 -18.18
N GLU A 36 -6.97 -24.41 -17.66
CA GLU A 36 -6.03 -24.11 -16.58
C GLU A 36 -4.94 -23.13 -17.02
N LEU A 37 -4.50 -23.22 -18.28
CA LEU A 37 -3.59 -22.24 -18.87
C LEU A 37 -4.23 -20.84 -18.92
N TYR A 38 -5.50 -20.73 -19.34
CA TYR A 38 -6.21 -19.45 -19.31
C TYR A 38 -6.38 -18.92 -17.89
N ILE A 39 -6.81 -19.76 -16.95
CA ILE A 39 -6.98 -19.37 -15.53
C ILE A 39 -5.65 -18.89 -14.95
N SER A 40 -4.56 -19.64 -15.15
CA SER A 40 -3.24 -19.26 -14.63
C SER A 40 -2.74 -17.94 -15.23
N ASN A 41 -2.96 -17.69 -16.53
CA ASN A 41 -2.62 -16.40 -17.15
C ASN A 41 -3.46 -15.25 -16.61
N VAL A 42 -4.77 -15.44 -16.38
CA VAL A 42 -5.63 -14.43 -15.74
C VAL A 42 -5.12 -14.11 -14.34
N VAL A 43 -4.78 -15.12 -13.54
CA VAL A 43 -4.22 -14.94 -12.20
C VAL A 43 -2.87 -14.21 -12.26
N LEU A 44 -1.99 -14.55 -13.21
CA LEU A 44 -0.71 -13.86 -13.44
C LEU A 44 -0.92 -12.37 -13.73
N VAL A 45 -1.86 -12.03 -14.61
CA VAL A 45 -2.21 -10.63 -14.90
C VAL A 45 -2.72 -9.92 -13.65
N LEU A 46 -3.58 -10.57 -12.84
CA LEU A 46 -4.06 -10.00 -11.58
C LEU A 46 -2.93 -9.79 -10.55
N ILE A 47 -1.95 -10.69 -10.48
CA ILE A 47 -0.76 -10.53 -9.64
C ILE A 47 0.03 -9.31 -10.09
N TYR A 48 0.27 -9.14 -11.40
CA TYR A 48 0.96 -7.95 -11.90
C TYR A 48 0.18 -6.67 -11.59
N ILE A 49 -1.14 -6.65 -11.79
CA ILE A 49 -1.96 -5.47 -11.49
C ILE A 49 -1.91 -5.13 -10.01
N THR A 50 -2.13 -6.10 -9.12
CA THR A 50 -2.16 -5.88 -7.67
C THR A 50 -0.79 -5.45 -7.13
N TYR A 51 0.30 -6.04 -7.63
CA TYR A 51 1.65 -5.62 -7.28
C TYR A 51 1.99 -4.21 -7.80
N THR A 52 1.63 -3.91 -9.05
CA THR A 52 1.82 -2.55 -9.61
C THR A 52 1.11 -1.52 -8.74
N LYS A 53 -0.13 -1.80 -8.34
CA LYS A 53 -0.91 -0.90 -7.49
C LYS A 53 -0.31 -0.77 -6.09
N SER A 54 0.19 -1.85 -5.48
CA SER A 54 0.77 -1.77 -4.13
C SER A 54 2.07 -0.94 -4.09
N VAL A 55 2.84 -0.93 -5.17
CA VAL A 55 4.12 -0.21 -5.24
C VAL A 55 3.96 1.24 -5.69
N PHE A 56 3.07 1.51 -6.65
CA PHE A 56 2.98 2.82 -7.30
C PHE A 56 1.79 3.68 -6.85
N VAL A 57 0.84 3.14 -6.09
CA VAL A 57 -0.23 3.97 -5.50
C VAL A 57 0.34 4.79 -4.37
N ASP A 58 0.05 6.09 -4.40
CA ASP A 58 0.44 7.02 -3.36
C ASP A 58 -0.19 6.61 -2.00
N PRO A 59 0.58 6.49 -0.90
CA PRO A 59 0.07 6.12 0.42
C PRO A 59 -0.91 7.13 1.06
N GLY A 60 -1.25 8.20 0.35
CA GLY A 60 -2.19 9.22 0.79
C GLY A 60 -1.50 10.40 1.45
N THR A 61 -2.20 11.54 1.49
CA THR A 61 -1.72 12.78 2.12
C THR A 61 -2.83 13.37 2.96
N ILE A 62 -2.47 13.94 4.11
CA ILE A 62 -3.42 14.61 5.01
C ILE A 62 -3.83 15.95 4.36
N PRO A 63 -5.13 16.25 4.20
CA PRO A 63 -5.57 17.51 3.63
C PRO A 63 -5.21 18.68 4.56
N LYS A 64 -4.73 19.78 3.96
CA LYS A 64 -4.16 20.95 4.68
C LYS A 64 -5.13 21.64 5.64
N SER A 65 -6.45 21.44 5.52
CA SER A 65 -7.43 22.11 6.41
C SER A 65 -7.45 21.56 7.83
N PHE A 66 -6.98 20.32 8.06
CA PHE A 66 -6.83 19.79 9.43
C PHE A 66 -5.81 20.56 10.27
N GLY A 67 -4.91 21.33 9.65
CA GLY A 67 -3.89 22.10 10.37
C GLY A 67 -4.29 23.53 10.72
N GLN A 68 -5.44 24.03 10.25
CA GLN A 68 -5.85 25.42 10.50
C GLN A 68 -6.94 25.55 11.55
N ASP A 69 -7.82 24.56 11.68
CA ASP A 69 -8.85 24.58 12.73
C ASP A 69 -8.23 24.32 14.11
N ASP A 70 -7.20 23.47 14.20
CA ASP A 70 -6.52 23.16 15.47
C ASP A 70 -5.55 24.27 15.94
N LYS A 71 -5.09 25.14 15.02
CA LYS A 71 -4.26 26.32 15.40
C LYS A 71 -5.07 27.37 16.15
N LYS A 72 -6.39 27.39 16.00
CA LYS A 72 -7.27 28.29 16.77
C LYS A 72 -7.64 27.72 18.14
N GLU A 73 -7.58 26.39 18.32
CA GLU A 73 -7.85 25.76 19.61
C GLU A 73 -6.63 25.73 20.55
N HIS A 74 -5.41 25.70 20.00
CA HIS A 74 -4.19 25.63 20.83
C HIS A 74 -3.86 26.92 21.60
N GLU A 75 -4.50 28.05 21.28
CA GLU A 75 -4.35 29.31 22.02
C GLU A 75 -5.53 29.66 22.95
N ILE A 76 -6.68 28.95 22.86
CA ILE A 76 -7.91 29.35 23.59
C ILE A 76 -8.51 28.22 24.47
N GLY A 77 -8.07 26.97 24.33
CA GLY A 77 -8.84 25.80 24.81
C GLY A 77 -8.42 25.11 26.11
N SER A 78 -7.68 25.73 27.05
CA SER A 78 -7.34 25.03 28.32
C SER A 78 -8.56 24.77 29.21
N GLU A 79 -9.72 25.33 28.89
CA GLU A 79 -10.95 25.08 29.63
C GLU A 79 -12.13 24.98 28.67
N ARG A 80 -12.84 23.85 28.77
CA ARG A 80 -14.26 23.61 28.43
C ARG A 80 -14.54 22.64 27.28
N ARG A 81 -15.36 21.65 27.65
CA ARG A 81 -16.14 20.66 26.88
C ARG A 81 -15.36 19.39 26.55
N GLY A 82 -15.76 18.21 27.01
CA GLY A 82 -17.11 17.74 27.26
C GLY A 82 -17.43 16.73 26.16
N ASP A 83 -17.49 15.46 26.57
CA ASP A 83 -17.90 14.28 25.79
C ASP A 83 -16.92 13.71 24.75
N GLY A 84 -16.42 12.49 25.00
CA GLY A 84 -15.94 11.53 24.00
C GLY A 84 -14.77 11.87 23.06
N LEU A 85 -14.13 13.05 23.15
CA LEU A 85 -13.09 13.46 22.20
C LEU A 85 -11.81 12.62 22.36
N LYS A 86 -11.61 11.67 21.43
CA LYS A 86 -10.37 10.91 21.27
C LYS A 86 -9.22 11.91 21.17
N ARG A 87 -8.38 11.97 22.22
CA ARG A 87 -7.15 12.78 22.31
C ARG A 87 -6.39 12.66 20.98
N THR A 88 -6.45 13.69 20.15
CA THR A 88 -5.78 13.72 18.84
C THR A 88 -4.28 13.68 19.09
N LYS A 89 -3.60 12.70 18.49
CA LYS A 89 -2.16 12.54 18.72
C LYS A 89 -1.41 13.59 17.89
N TRP A 90 -0.35 14.20 18.41
CA TRP A 90 0.45 15.16 17.64
C TRP A 90 1.63 14.50 16.93
N CYS A 91 1.95 14.90 15.71
CA CYS A 91 3.20 14.51 15.04
C CYS A 91 4.23 15.63 15.11
N ARG A 92 5.31 15.44 15.88
CA ARG A 92 6.39 16.44 16.02
C ARG A 92 7.17 16.71 14.73
N LYS A 93 7.20 15.76 13.79
CA LYS A 93 7.95 15.89 12.53
C LYS A 93 7.19 16.66 11.46
N CYS A 94 5.87 16.50 11.42
CA CYS A 94 5.00 17.20 10.47
C CYS A 94 4.37 18.46 11.06
N ASP A 95 4.58 18.72 12.35
CA ASP A 95 3.97 19.80 13.13
C ASP A 95 2.46 19.94 12.90
N ALA A 96 1.76 18.81 12.99
CA ALA A 96 0.33 18.71 12.72
C ALA A 96 -0.35 17.67 13.62
N ALA A 97 -1.64 17.89 13.85
CA ALA A 97 -2.51 16.91 14.50
C ALA A 97 -2.70 15.68 13.59
N LYS A 98 -2.64 14.50 14.20
CA LYS A 98 -2.74 13.21 13.52
C LYS A 98 -4.20 12.74 13.51
N PRO A 99 -4.82 12.56 12.34
CA PRO A 99 -6.13 11.93 12.24
C PRO A 99 -6.15 10.52 12.86
N PRO A 100 -7.33 10.01 13.28
CA PRO A 100 -7.43 8.65 13.79
C PRO A 100 -6.93 7.62 12.75
N ARG A 101 -6.07 6.69 13.18
CA ARG A 101 -5.39 5.66 12.36
C ARG A 101 -4.25 6.14 11.45
N ALA A 102 -3.96 7.43 11.36
CA ALA A 102 -2.84 7.94 10.54
C ALA A 102 -1.49 7.79 11.27
N HIS A 103 -0.40 7.52 10.56
CA HIS A 103 0.95 7.45 11.11
C HIS A 103 1.97 8.12 10.22
N HIS A 104 2.91 8.86 10.82
CA HIS A 104 4.04 9.42 10.09
C HIS A 104 4.98 8.30 9.67
N CYS A 105 5.21 8.18 8.37
CA CYS A 105 6.17 7.26 7.80
C CYS A 105 7.49 8.00 7.59
N LYS A 106 8.58 7.47 8.18
CA LYS A 106 9.92 8.05 8.03
C LYS A 106 10.41 8.00 6.57
N GLU A 107 10.07 6.94 5.85
CA GLU A 107 10.50 6.72 4.46
C GLU A 107 9.75 7.67 3.51
N CYS A 108 8.42 7.76 3.66
CA CYS A 108 7.59 8.64 2.85
C CYS A 108 7.67 10.11 3.28
N LYS A 109 8.19 10.38 4.48
CA LYS A 109 8.30 11.71 5.11
C LYS A 109 6.96 12.46 5.24
N ARG A 110 5.89 11.71 5.51
CA ARG A 110 4.53 12.20 5.73
C ARG A 110 3.82 11.34 6.76
#